data_AF-A0A7J9C074-F1
#
_entry.id   AF-A0A7J9C074-F1
#
_cell.length_a   1.000
_cell.length_b   1.000
_cell.length_c   1.000
_cell.angle_alpha   90.00
_cell.angle_beta   90.00
_cell.angle_gamma   90.00
#
_symmetry.space_group_name_H-M   'P 1'
#
loop_
_entity.id
_entity.type
_entity.pdbx_description
1 polymer ?
#
loop_
_entity_poly.entity_id
_entity_poly.type
_entity_poly.pdbx_seq_one_letter_code
_entity_poly.pdbx_strand_id
1 'polypeptide(L)'
;MISFQGDIGDFGFYLCFDMDGSLKVECEYFADCAKHDPVVNEDTEKHFAELLTEELKLREAEALESQQRADMALLEAKKLASQYQKEADKCNSGMETCEEAREKAEEALSAQMKLTAMWEIRARQKGWREKVAKSNAQTQGNLQFV
;
A
#
# COMPACT_ATOMS: atom_id res chain seq x y z
N MET A 1 -8.37 -38.88 -8.64
CA MET A 1 -7.16 -38.94 -9.47
C MET A 1 -7.46 -38.17 -10.74
N ILE A 2 -6.91 -36.98 -10.86
CA ILE A 2 -6.97 -36.17 -12.09
C ILE A 2 -5.55 -36.18 -12.65
N SER A 3 -5.40 -36.67 -13.88
CA SER A 3 -4.12 -36.71 -14.59
C SER A 3 -4.14 -35.66 -15.68
N PHE A 4 -3.17 -34.74 -15.66
CA PHE A 4 -2.95 -33.78 -16.74
C PHE A 4 -1.64 -34.14 -17.46
N GLN A 5 -1.75 -34.36 -18.77
CA GLN A 5 -0.60 -34.48 -19.64
C GLN A 5 -0.17 -33.09 -20.09
N GLY A 6 1.08 -32.74 -19.83
CA GLY A 6 1.68 -31.49 -20.29
C GLY A 6 2.99 -31.75 -21.01
N ASP A 7 3.23 -31.01 -22.10
CA ASP A 7 4.49 -31.04 -22.83
C ASP A 7 5.18 -29.68 -22.71
N ILE A 8 6.45 -29.67 -22.27
CA ILE A 8 7.34 -28.50 -22.37
C ILE A 8 8.46 -28.85 -23.34
N GLY A 9 8.29 -28.45 -24.60
CA GLY A 9 9.21 -28.86 -25.68
C GLY A 9 9.11 -30.36 -25.98
N ASP A 10 10.24 -31.06 -26.09
CA ASP A 10 10.30 -32.52 -26.26
C ASP A 10 10.13 -33.29 -24.92
N PHE A 11 9.91 -32.60 -23.81
CA PHE A 11 9.75 -33.21 -22.49
C PHE A 11 8.27 -33.30 -22.12
N GLY A 12 7.71 -34.52 -22.19
CA GLY A 12 6.40 -34.85 -21.66
C GLY A 12 6.46 -35.12 -20.15
N PHE A 13 5.53 -34.54 -19.40
CA PHE A 13 5.35 -34.82 -17.97
C PHE A 13 3.89 -35.13 -17.63
N TYR A 14 3.70 -36.06 -16.71
CA TYR A 14 2.39 -36.34 -16.12
C TYR A 14 2.30 -35.67 -14.75
N LEU A 15 1.29 -34.81 -14.59
CA LEU A 15 0.88 -34.33 -13.27
C LEU A 15 -0.26 -35.21 -12.77
N CYS A 16 0.00 -35.97 -11.71
CA CYS A 16 -1.02 -36.73 -11.00
C CYS A 16 -1.42 -35.96 -9.73
N PHE A 17 -2.69 -35.53 -9.67
CA PHE A 17 -3.32 -35.05 -8.44
C PHE A 17 -4.02 -36.21 -7.74
N ASP A 18 -3.46 -36.62 -6.60
CA ASP A 18 -4.09 -37.57 -5.70
C ASP A 18 -5.30 -36.93 -4.99
N MET A 19 -6.26 -37.74 -4.52
CA MET A 19 -7.50 -37.26 -3.89
C MET A 19 -7.26 -36.55 -2.54
N ASP A 20 -6.05 -36.65 -1.99
CA ASP A 20 -5.58 -35.93 -0.80
C ASP A 20 -4.93 -34.58 -1.13
N GLY A 21 -4.84 -34.20 -2.42
CA GLY A 21 -4.24 -32.96 -2.89
C GLY A 21 -2.72 -33.04 -3.14
N SER A 22 -2.10 -34.22 -3.01
CA SER A 22 -0.67 -34.39 -3.30
C SER A 22 -0.39 -34.29 -4.80
N LEU A 23 0.58 -33.45 -5.19
CA LEU A 23 1.09 -33.36 -6.56
C LEU A 23 2.30 -34.29 -6.73
N LYS A 24 2.17 -35.31 -7.57
CA LYS A 24 3.31 -36.11 -8.03
C LYS A 24 3.63 -35.75 -9.47
N VAL A 25 4.89 -35.39 -9.70
CA VAL A 25 5.45 -35.17 -11.04
C VAL A 25 6.22 -36.44 -11.40
N GLU A 26 5.73 -37.20 -12.38
CA GLU A 26 6.48 -38.30 -12.98
C GLU A 26 7.05 -37.83 -14.31
N CYS A 27 8.38 -37.83 -14.40
CA CYS A 27 9.13 -37.41 -15.58
C CYS A 27 9.57 -38.65 -16.36
N GLU A 28 9.06 -38.85 -17.58
CA GLU A 28 9.23 -40.11 -18.33
C GLU A 28 10.53 -40.18 -19.17
N TYR A 29 11.36 -39.11 -19.19
CA TYR A 29 12.56 -39.03 -20.03
C TYR A 29 13.89 -38.92 -19.24
N PHE A 30 14.05 -39.69 -18.16
CA PHE A 30 15.30 -39.68 -17.37
C PHE A 30 16.29 -40.84 -17.70
N ALA A 31 15.88 -41.82 -18.51
CA ALA A 31 16.64 -43.07 -18.64
C ALA A 31 17.96 -42.98 -19.46
N ASP A 32 18.21 -41.90 -20.22
CA ASP A 32 19.38 -41.80 -21.11
C ASP A 32 20.43 -40.74 -20.71
N CYS A 33 20.21 -40.01 -19.60
CA CYS A 33 21.15 -38.98 -19.13
C CYS A 33 22.32 -39.52 -18.27
N ALA A 34 22.33 -40.82 -17.95
CA ALA A 34 23.24 -41.42 -16.96
C ALA A 34 24.45 -42.17 -17.56
N LYS A 35 24.65 -42.11 -18.88
CA LYS A 35 25.79 -42.78 -19.53
C LYS A 35 27.06 -41.96 -19.29
N HIS A 36 28.06 -42.56 -18.63
CA HIS A 36 29.38 -41.97 -18.45
C HIS A 36 30.04 -41.76 -19.82
N ASP A 37 30.34 -40.50 -20.14
CA ASP A 37 31.00 -40.14 -21.38
C ASP A 37 32.48 -40.56 -21.30
N PRO A 38 32.95 -41.48 -22.17
CA PRO A 38 34.32 -41.99 -22.11
C PRO A 38 35.41 -40.93 -22.40
N VAL A 39 35.02 -39.69 -22.76
CA VAL A 39 35.92 -38.56 -22.96
C VAL A 39 36.28 -37.86 -21.64
N VAL A 40 35.49 -38.04 -20.59
CA VAL A 40 35.67 -37.36 -19.29
C VAL A 40 36.52 -38.25 -18.38
N ASN A 41 37.68 -37.74 -17.95
CA ASN A 41 38.56 -38.44 -17.01
C ASN A 41 38.20 -38.08 -15.55
N GLU A 42 38.61 -38.92 -14.60
CA GLU A 42 38.29 -38.73 -13.17
C GLU A 42 38.73 -37.35 -12.63
N ASP A 43 39.85 -36.80 -13.12
CA ASP A 43 40.36 -35.50 -12.68
C ASP A 43 39.49 -34.34 -13.21
N THR A 44 38.97 -34.46 -14.43
CA THR A 44 38.00 -33.51 -14.98
C THR A 44 36.66 -33.57 -14.25
N GLU A 45 36.18 -34.75 -13.86
CA GLU A 45 34.96 -34.89 -13.05
C GLU A 45 35.10 -34.22 -11.69
N LYS A 46 36.24 -34.43 -11.01
CA LYS A 46 36.56 -33.76 -9.73
C LYS A 46 36.59 -32.25 -9.89
N HIS A 47 37.21 -31.75 -10.96
CA HIS A 47 37.27 -30.31 -11.23
C HIS A 47 35.86 -29.70 -11.46
N PHE A 48 35.00 -30.40 -12.21
CA PHE A 48 33.60 -29.97 -12.37
C PHE A 48 32.83 -29.99 -11.05
N ALA A 49 33.02 -31.01 -10.22
CA ALA A 49 32.37 -31.10 -8.91
C ALA A 49 32.83 -29.99 -7.95
N GLU A 50 34.12 -29.63 -7.97
CA GLU A 50 34.67 -28.50 -7.22
C GLU A 50 34.06 -27.17 -7.67
N LEU A 51 34.02 -26.90 -8.98
CA LEU A 51 33.41 -25.69 -9.53
C LEU A 51 31.92 -25.57 -9.20
N LEU A 52 31.17 -26.67 -9.31
CA LEU A 52 29.75 -26.70 -8.92
C LEU A 52 29.56 -26.44 -7.43
N THR A 53 30.46 -26.96 -6.59
CA THR A 53 30.44 -26.71 -5.15
C THR A 53 30.73 -25.24 -4.82
N GLU A 54 31.66 -24.60 -5.54
CA GLU A 54 31.95 -23.17 -5.40
C GLU A 54 30.78 -22.30 -5.85
N GLU A 55 30.18 -22.60 -7.02
CA GLU A 55 28.99 -21.89 -7.50
C GLU A 55 27.83 -22.03 -6.52
N LEU A 56 27.59 -23.23 -5.96
CA LEU A 56 26.54 -23.44 -4.96
C LEU A 56 26.75 -22.58 -3.72
N LYS A 57 27.97 -22.52 -3.19
CA LYS A 57 28.32 -21.66 -2.04
C LYS A 57 28.12 -20.18 -2.35
N LEU A 58 28.46 -19.75 -3.57
CA LEU A 58 28.23 -18.36 -4.01
C LEU A 58 26.73 -18.03 -4.06
N ARG A 59 25.91 -18.94 -4.62
CA ARG A 59 24.45 -18.77 -4.67
C ARG A 59 23.82 -18.72 -3.28
N GLU A 60 24.28 -19.57 -2.36
CA GLU A 60 23.82 -19.56 -0.96
C GLU A 60 24.18 -18.23 -0.27
N ALA A 61 25.40 -17.73 -0.46
CA ALA A 61 25.84 -16.45 0.09
C ALA A 61 25.06 -15.27 -0.52
N GLU A 62 24.85 -15.27 -1.83
CA GLU A 62 24.06 -14.24 -2.53
C GLU A 62 22.60 -14.24 -2.06
N ALA A 63 21.98 -15.42 -1.91
CA ALA A 63 20.62 -15.54 -1.41
C ALA A 63 20.49 -15.01 0.03
N LEU A 64 21.45 -15.32 0.89
CA LEU A 64 21.48 -14.83 2.27
C LEU A 64 21.64 -13.30 2.32
N GLU A 65 22.55 -12.74 1.52
CA GLU A 65 22.74 -11.30 1.46
C GLU A 65 21.48 -10.59 0.93
N SER A 66 20.88 -11.12 -0.13
CA SER A 66 19.64 -10.61 -0.70
C SER A 66 18.51 -10.62 0.33
N GLN A 67 18.37 -11.71 1.09
CA GLN A 67 17.41 -11.81 2.18
C GLN A 67 17.66 -10.76 3.27
N GLN A 68 18.92 -10.59 3.71
CA GLN A 68 19.27 -9.59 4.72
C GLN A 68 18.94 -8.17 4.26
N ARG A 69 19.21 -7.84 2.99
CA ARG A 69 18.84 -6.54 2.41
C ARG A 69 17.32 -6.36 2.38
N ALA A 70 16.57 -7.39 2.02
CA ALA A 70 15.11 -7.36 2.01
C ALA A 70 14.53 -7.17 3.42
N ASP A 71 15.06 -7.89 4.42
CA ASP A 71 14.62 -7.78 5.82
C ASP A 71 14.91 -6.39 6.40
N MET A 72 16.06 -5.82 6.07
CA MET A 72 16.43 -4.45 6.46
C MET A 72 15.47 -3.42 5.84
N ALA A 73 15.23 -3.51 4.53
CA ALA A 73 14.28 -2.63 3.83
C ALA A 73 12.86 -2.77 4.39
N LEU A 74 12.43 -3.99 4.73
CA LEU A 74 11.13 -4.25 5.34
C LEU A 74 11.02 -3.60 6.72
N LEU A 75 12.08 -3.67 7.54
CA LEU A 75 12.10 -3.05 8.87
C LEU A 75 12.03 -1.51 8.77
N GLU A 76 12.75 -0.92 7.82
CA GLU A 76 12.69 0.52 7.54
C GLU A 76 11.30 0.95 7.07
N ALA A 77 10.70 0.21 6.13
CA ALA A 77 9.35 0.47 5.65
C ALA A 77 8.32 0.40 6.79
N LYS A 78 8.41 -0.62 7.66
CA LYS A 78 7.55 -0.75 8.85
C LYS A 78 7.73 0.42 9.82
N LYS A 79 8.97 0.85 10.05
CA LYS A 79 9.24 2.01 10.90
C LYS A 79 8.57 3.27 10.34
N LEU A 80 8.72 3.53 9.04
CA LEU A 80 8.11 4.68 8.38
C LEU A 80 6.58 4.62 8.42
N ALA A 81 5.99 3.45 8.16
CA ALA A 81 4.54 3.26 8.27
C ALA A 81 4.04 3.54 9.69
N SER A 82 4.75 3.05 10.72
CA SER A 82 4.39 3.31 12.12
C SER A 82 4.50 4.79 12.50
N GLN A 83 5.43 5.53 11.88
CA GLN A 83 5.58 6.96 12.09
C GLN A 83 4.42 7.73 11.45
N TYR A 84 4.06 7.40 10.20
CA TYR A 84 2.90 8.02 9.55
C TYR A 84 1.59 7.76 10.30
N GLN A 85 1.40 6.55 10.84
CA GLN A 85 0.23 6.25 11.66
C GLN A 85 0.15 7.18 12.88
N LYS A 86 1.26 7.38 13.59
CA LYS A 86 1.30 8.28 14.75
C LYS A 86 1.00 9.74 14.39
N GLU A 87 1.52 10.22 13.26
CA GLU A 87 1.21 11.58 12.79
C GLU A 87 -0.25 11.71 12.36
N ALA A 88 -0.84 10.66 11.77
CA ALA A 88 -2.27 10.63 11.48
C ALA A 88 -3.11 10.71 12.77
N ASP A 89 -2.74 9.97 13.82
CA ASP A 89 -3.44 10.00 15.11
C ASP A 89 -3.36 11.39 15.79
N LYS A 90 -2.21 12.08 15.66
CA LYS A 90 -2.07 13.47 16.12
C LYS A 90 -2.97 14.42 15.33
N CYS A 91 -3.05 14.27 14.01
CA CYS A 91 -3.95 15.06 13.17
C CYS A 91 -5.41 14.85 13.59
N ASN A 92 -5.82 13.60 13.79
CA ASN A 92 -7.18 13.24 14.18
C ASN A 92 -7.57 13.90 15.52
N SER A 93 -6.70 13.80 16.53
CA SER A 93 -6.95 14.43 17.84
C SER A 93 -6.98 15.96 17.77
N GLY A 94 -6.14 16.57 16.92
CA GLY A 94 -6.19 18.01 16.65
C GLY A 94 -7.47 18.45 15.92
N MET A 95 -7.91 17.68 14.92
CA MET A 95 -9.12 17.94 14.14
C MET A 95 -10.36 17.88 15.04
N GLU A 96 -10.50 16.85 15.88
CA GLU A 96 -11.64 16.70 16.79
C GLU A 96 -11.82 17.93 17.70
N THR A 97 -10.72 18.47 18.26
CA THR A 97 -10.77 19.66 19.12
C THR A 97 -11.18 20.92 18.35
N CYS A 98 -10.66 21.07 17.12
CA CYS A 98 -10.99 22.22 16.27
C CYS A 98 -12.46 22.19 15.84
N GLU A 99 -12.95 21.02 15.44
CA GLU A 99 -14.34 20.82 15.06
C GLU A 99 -15.29 21.05 16.23
N GLU A 100 -14.97 20.57 17.43
CA GLU A 100 -15.78 20.85 18.63
C GLU A 100 -15.86 22.36 18.93
N ALA A 101 -14.74 23.09 18.78
CA ALA A 101 -14.73 24.54 18.95
C ALA A 101 -15.55 25.26 17.87
N ARG A 102 -15.50 24.80 16.62
CA ARG A 102 -16.31 25.31 15.51
C ARG A 102 -17.80 25.11 15.80
N GLU A 103 -18.21 23.90 16.17
CA GLU A 103 -19.60 23.58 16.48
C GLU A 103 -20.16 24.45 17.62
N LYS A 104 -19.39 24.63 18.71
CA LYS A 104 -19.76 25.53 19.81
C LYS A 104 -19.91 26.98 19.37
N ALA A 105 -19.02 27.47 18.50
CA ALA A 105 -19.08 28.83 17.97
C ALA A 105 -20.29 29.03 17.06
N GLU A 106 -20.61 28.04 16.21
CA GLU A 106 -21.80 28.05 15.35
C GLU A 106 -23.09 28.02 16.16
N GLU A 107 -23.16 27.21 17.22
CA GLU A 107 -24.32 27.18 18.12
C GLU A 107 -24.51 28.55 18.79
N ALA A 108 -23.45 29.12 19.36
CA ALA A 108 -23.48 30.42 20.01
C ALA A 108 -23.89 31.54 19.04
N LEU A 109 -23.36 31.52 17.80
CA LEU A 109 -23.72 32.46 16.76
C LEU A 109 -25.20 32.32 16.38
N SER A 110 -25.71 31.10 16.23
CA SER A 110 -27.12 30.86 15.91
C SER A 110 -28.06 31.41 16.99
N ALA A 111 -27.68 31.27 18.27
CA ALA A 111 -28.44 31.80 19.39
C ALA A 111 -28.41 33.34 19.40
N GLN A 112 -27.25 33.94 19.13
CA GLN A 112 -27.10 35.39 19.01
C GLN A 112 -27.90 35.95 17.83
N MET A 113 -27.93 35.29 16.68
CA MET A 113 -28.74 35.70 15.53
C MET A 113 -30.23 35.70 15.86
N LYS A 114 -30.73 34.66 16.57
CA LYS A 114 -32.13 34.61 17.01
C LYS A 114 -32.48 35.75 17.96
N LEU A 115 -31.62 36.02 18.94
CA LEU A 115 -31.78 37.16 19.85
C LEU A 115 -31.77 38.47 19.07
N THR A 116 -30.78 38.68 18.22
CA THR A 116 -30.61 39.89 17.42
C THR A 116 -31.82 40.16 16.54
N ALA A 117 -32.37 39.12 15.88
CA ALA A 117 -33.60 39.24 15.09
C ALA A 117 -34.80 39.67 15.95
N MET A 118 -34.96 39.12 17.16
CA MET A 118 -36.01 39.56 18.09
C MET A 118 -35.85 41.02 18.52
N TRP A 119 -34.61 41.45 18.81
CA TRP A 119 -34.31 42.83 19.16
C TRP A 119 -34.57 43.79 17.98
N GLU A 120 -34.21 43.40 16.77
CA GLU A 120 -34.48 44.18 15.57
C GLU A 120 -35.99 44.36 15.37
N ILE A 121 -36.78 43.29 15.42
CA ILE A 121 -38.25 43.35 15.29
C ILE A 121 -38.83 44.34 16.31
N ARG A 122 -38.41 44.25 17.58
CA ARG A 122 -38.87 45.17 18.64
C ARG A 122 -38.47 46.62 18.35
N ALA A 123 -37.24 46.85 17.89
CA ALA A 123 -36.77 48.19 17.54
C ALA A 123 -37.61 48.78 16.39
N ARG A 124 -37.87 47.99 15.34
CA ARG A 124 -38.71 48.40 14.20
C ARG A 124 -40.14 48.75 14.65
N GLN A 125 -40.74 47.93 15.53
CA GLN A 125 -42.06 48.21 16.12
C GLN A 125 -42.10 49.51 16.94
N LYS A 126 -40.98 49.90 17.57
CA LYS A 126 -40.82 51.17 18.30
C LYS A 126 -40.43 52.35 17.39
N GLY A 127 -40.48 52.17 16.06
CA GLY A 127 -40.22 53.23 15.09
C GLY A 127 -38.75 53.44 14.77
N TRP A 128 -37.85 52.55 15.20
CA TRP A 128 -36.45 52.60 14.79
C TRP A 128 -36.35 52.31 13.29
N ARG A 129 -35.72 53.22 12.53
CA ARG A 129 -35.43 53.07 11.10
C ARG A 129 -33.94 53.15 10.87
N GLU A 130 -33.44 52.23 10.07
CA GLU A 130 -32.05 52.19 9.64
C GLU A 130 -31.73 53.49 8.90
N LYS A 131 -30.75 54.25 9.40
CA LYS A 131 -30.22 55.38 8.64
C LYS A 131 -29.48 54.77 7.46
N VAL A 132 -30.05 54.86 6.26
CA VAL A 132 -29.33 54.55 5.02
C VAL A 132 -28.08 55.44 5.02
N ALA A 133 -26.94 54.87 5.39
CA ALA A 133 -25.66 55.48 5.12
C ALA A 133 -25.58 55.56 3.59
N LYS A 134 -25.78 56.76 3.04
CA LYS A 134 -25.54 57.01 1.62
C LYS A 134 -24.05 56.83 1.36
N SER A 135 -23.59 55.61 1.10
CA SER A 135 -22.39 55.38 0.31
C SER A 135 -22.83 55.09 -1.13
N ASN A 136 -23.06 56.16 -1.87
CA ASN A 136 -22.90 56.11 -3.32
C ASN A 136 -21.44 55.76 -3.61
N ALA A 137 -21.17 54.52 -4.01
CA ALA A 137 -20.02 54.16 -4.82
C ALA A 137 -20.30 52.83 -5.54
N GLN A 138 -20.64 52.95 -6.82
CA GLN A 138 -20.34 51.92 -7.81
C GLN A 138 -18.86 51.51 -7.66
N THR A 139 -18.55 50.21 -7.80
CA THR A 139 -17.46 49.66 -8.64
C THR A 139 -17.21 48.17 -8.33
N GLN A 140 -17.45 47.35 -9.36
CA GLN A 140 -16.78 46.10 -9.78
C GLN A 140 -16.39 44.99 -8.79
N GLY A 141 -16.60 43.74 -9.22
CA GLY A 141 -15.68 42.65 -8.89
C GLY A 141 -16.28 41.24 -8.92
N ASN A 142 -16.32 40.66 -10.12
CA ASN A 142 -16.58 39.26 -10.42
C ASN A 142 -15.72 38.29 -9.57
N LEU A 143 -16.33 37.28 -8.93
CA LEU A 143 -15.66 36.09 -8.40
C LEU A 143 -16.55 34.87 -8.71
N GLN A 144 -16.33 34.30 -9.90
CA GLN A 144 -16.65 32.88 -10.14
C GLN A 144 -15.63 32.05 -9.36
N PHE A 145 -16.13 31.17 -8.50
CA PHE A 145 -15.34 30.12 -7.86
C PHE A 145 -15.30 28.91 -8.81
N VAL A 146 -14.08 28.48 -9.15
CA VAL A 146 -13.79 27.18 -9.79
C VAL A 146 -13.56 26.16 -8.70
#